data_AF-A0A958Z7I9-F1
#
_entry.id   AF-A0A958Z7I9-F1
#
_cell.length_a   1.000
_cell.length_b   1.000
_cell.length_c   1.000
_cell.angle_alpha   90.00
_cell.angle_beta   90.00
_cell.angle_gamma   90.00
#
_symmetry.space_group_name_H-M   'P 1'
#
loop_
_entity.id
_entity.type
_entity.pdbx_description
1 polymer ?
#
loop_
_entity_poly.entity_id
_entity_poly.type
_entity_poly.pdbx_seq_one_letter_code
_entity_poly.pdbx_strand_id
1 'polypeptide(L)' 'WYNTFSKLFSAKFWKVIFITIVFSIAFGIIIELLQGSLTTFRTADYHDVIANSLGVMMAGILIVSTRKRQVKKL' A
#
# COMPACT_ATOMS: atom_id res chain seq x y z
N TRP A 1 4.81 -1.92 -5.37
CA TRP A 1 3.59 -1.56 -6.11
C TRP A 1 3.66 -0.21 -6.83
N TYR A 2 3.97 0.92 -6.16
CA TYR A 2 4.02 2.24 -6.81
C TYR A 2 4.92 2.29 -8.06
N ASN A 3 6.18 1.86 -7.97
CA ASN A 3 7.11 1.86 -9.11
C ASN A 3 6.64 0.97 -10.28
N THR A 4 5.93 -0.12 -9.97
CA THR A 4 5.37 -1.03 -10.98
C THR A 4 4.23 -0.35 -11.72
N PHE A 5 3.25 0.20 -10.98
CA PHE A 5 2.10 0.87 -11.58
C PHE A 5 2.45 2.21 -12.25
N SER A 6 3.47 2.92 -11.75
CA SER A 6 3.94 4.15 -12.37
C SER A 6 4.54 3.90 -13.75
N LYS A 7 5.26 2.78 -13.92
CA LYS A 7 5.84 2.36 -15.21
C LYS A 7 4.80 1.73 -16.13
N LEU A 8 3.85 0.98 -15.58
CA LEU A 8 2.88 0.21 -16.36
C LEU A 8 1.75 1.08 -16.94
N PHE A 9 1.24 2.03 -16.16
CA PHE A 9 0.05 2.78 -16.56
C PHE A 9 0.34 4.17 -17.14
N SER A 10 1.60 4.65 -17.11
CA SER A 10 2.00 6.02 -17.53
C SER A 10 1.01 7.12 -17.09
N ALA A 11 0.32 6.89 -15.96
CA ALA A 11 -0.82 7.68 -15.54
C ALA A 11 -0.38 8.82 -14.63
N LYS A 12 -1.27 9.81 -14.45
CA LYS A 12 -1.03 10.92 -13.51
C LYS A 12 -0.68 10.37 -12.12
N PHE A 13 0.33 10.96 -11.49
CA PHE A 13 0.86 10.58 -10.18
C PHE A 13 -0.21 10.22 -9.13
N TRP A 14 -1.22 11.08 -8.97
CA TRP A 14 -2.30 10.86 -8.01
C TRP A 14 -3.15 9.62 -8.31
N LYS A 15 -3.39 9.31 -9.60
CA LYS A 15 -4.09 8.11 -10.02
C LYS A 15 -3.28 6.86 -9.70
N VAL A 16 -1.96 6.89 -9.94
CA VAL A 16 -1.04 5.78 -9.62
C VAL A 16 -0.98 5.53 -8.12
N ILE A 17 -0.90 6.59 -7.30
CA ILE A 17 -0.91 6.46 -5.84
C ILE A 17 -2.22 5.86 -5.35
N PHE A 18 -3.36 6.35 -5.84
CA PHE A 18 -4.66 5.82 -5.42
C PHE A 18 -4.78 4.32 -5.72
N ILE A 19 -4.46 3.90 -6.95
CA ILE A 19 -4.48 2.49 -7.35
C ILE A 19 -3.51 1.67 -6.48
N THR A 20 -2.31 2.21 -6.21
CA THR A 20 -1.32 1.54 -5.36
C THR A 20 -1.83 1.31 -3.94
N ILE A 21 -2.48 2.31 -3.34
CA ILE A 21 -3.01 2.22 -1.98
C ILE A 21 -4.13 1.18 -1.91
N VAL A 22 -5.12 1.30 -2.81
CA VAL A 22 -6.27 0.37 -2.85
C VAL A 22 -5.81 -1.07 -3.09
N PHE A 23 -4.91 -1.27 -4.05
CA PHE A 23 -4.35 -2.59 -4.34
C PHE A 23 -3.58 -3.17 -3.15
N SER A 24 -2.76 -2.36 -2.47
CA SER A 24 -1.97 -2.84 -1.34
C SER A 24 -2.85 -3.21 -0.14
N ILE A 25 -3.92 -2.46 0.13
CA ILE A 25 -4.88 -2.78 1.20
C ILE A 25 -5.62 -4.07 0.86
N ALA A 26 -6.17 -4.20 -0.35
CA ALA A 26 -6.87 -5.40 -0.77
C ALA A 26 -5.97 -6.65 -0.71
N PHE A 27 -4.73 -6.53 -1.19
CA PHE A 27 -3.75 -7.61 -1.13
C PHE A 27 -3.39 -7.99 0.32
N GLY A 28 -3.23 -7.01 1.20
CA GLY A 28 -2.99 -7.25 2.63
C GLY A 28 -4.12 -8.03 3.30
N ILE A 29 -5.38 -7.63 3.06
CA ILE A 29 -6.57 -8.32 3.59
C ILE A 29 -6.62 -9.77 3.08
N ILE A 30 -6.33 -10.01 1.79
CA ILE A 30 -6.32 -11.37 1.24
C ILE A 30 -5.27 -12.25 1.95
N ILE A 31 -4.04 -11.75 2.12
CA ILE A 31 -2.99 -12.48 2.83
C ILE A 31 -3.41 -12.80 4.26
N GLU A 32 -4.08 -11.87 4.93
CA GLU A 32 -4.52 -12.03 6.31
C GLU A 32 -5.62 -13.07 6.48
N LEU A 33 -6.58 -13.10 5.55
CA LEU A 33 -7.59 -14.17 5.47
C LEU A 33 -6.95 -15.53 5.17
N LEU A 34 -5.95 -15.57 4.29
CA LEU A 34 -5.19 -16.79 4.00
C LEU A 34 -4.39 -17.25 5.23
N GLN A 35 -3.76 -16.34 5.97
CA GLN A 35 -3.06 -16.67 7.22
C GLN A 35 -4.04 -17.23 8.25
N GLY A 36 -5.19 -16.60 8.46
CA GLY A 36 -6.21 -17.11 9.38
C GLY A 36 -6.75 -18.49 8.98
N SER A 37 -6.82 -18.79 7.68
CA SER A 37 -7.36 -20.06 7.18
C SER A 37 -6.31 -21.18 7.14
N LEU A 38 -5.05 -20.86 6.86
CA LEU A 38 -3.97 -21.83 6.64
C LEU A 38 -3.05 -22.02 7.86
N THR A 39 -3.02 -21.08 8.81
CA THR A 39 -2.17 -21.18 10.00
C THR A 39 -2.99 -21.37 11.27
N THR A 40 -2.98 -22.59 11.81
CA THR A 40 -3.70 -22.99 13.04
C THR A 40 -3.16 -22.36 14.33
N PHE A 41 -2.03 -21.66 14.27
CA PHE A 41 -1.36 -21.05 15.43
C PHE A 41 -1.54 -19.53 15.53
N ARG A 42 -2.15 -18.89 14.52
CA ARG A 42 -2.31 -17.44 14.50
C ARG A 42 -3.80 -17.10 14.37
N THR A 43 -4.37 -16.56 15.44
CA THR A 43 -5.64 -15.86 15.37
C THR A 43 -5.45 -14.70 14.39
N ALA A 44 -6.26 -14.67 13.32
CA ALA A 44 -6.37 -13.48 12.48
C ALA A 44 -6.86 -12.35 13.38
N ASP A 45 -5.95 -11.45 13.77
CA ASP A 45 -6.23 -10.39 14.70
C ASP A 45 -6.59 -9.14 13.91
N TYR A 46 -7.71 -8.51 14.26
CA TYR A 46 -8.14 -7.26 13.64
C TYR A 46 -7.07 -6.16 13.72
N HIS A 47 -6.15 -6.27 14.70
CA HIS A 47 -4.96 -5.43 14.80
C HIS A 47 -4.02 -5.52 13.58
N ASP A 48 -3.87 -6.70 12.97
CA ASP A 48 -2.97 -6.91 11.84
C ASP A 48 -3.53 -6.18 10.58
N VAL A 49 -4.84 -6.22 10.35
CA VAL A 49 -5.52 -5.47 9.26
C VAL A 49 -5.32 -3.96 9.42
N ILE A 50 -5.49 -3.45 10.65
CA ILE A 50 -5.31 -2.03 10.96
C ILE A 50 -3.86 -1.62 10.74
N ALA A 51 -2.91 -2.40 11.26
CA ALA A 51 -1.49 -2.12 11.11
C ALA A 51 -1.05 -2.11 9.64
N ASN A 52 -1.49 -3.07 8.84
CA ASN A 52 -1.25 -3.11 7.40
C ASN A 52 -1.86 -1.89 6.69
N SER A 53 -3.09 -1.52 7.02
CA SER A 53 -3.77 -0.37 6.42
C SER A 53 -3.06 0.95 6.76
N LEU A 54 -2.65 1.13 8.02
CA LEU A 54 -1.85 2.28 8.47
C LEU A 54 -0.48 2.33 7.78
N GLY A 55 0.18 1.18 7.62
CA GLY A 55 1.46 1.07 6.90
C GLY A 55 1.33 1.52 5.44
N VAL A 56 0.24 1.13 4.75
CA VAL A 56 -0.03 1.59 3.38
C VAL A 56 -0.27 3.10 3.33
N MET A 57 -1.01 3.67 4.29
CA MET A 57 -1.21 5.12 4.38
C MET A 57 0.11 5.88 4.61
N MET A 58 0.95 5.40 5.53
CA MET A 58 2.28 5.98 5.78
C MET A 58 3.16 5.93 4.53
N ALA A 59 3.18 4.81 3.82
CA ALA A 59 3.91 4.67 2.56
C ALA A 59 3.41 5.67 1.50
N GLY A 60 2.10 5.88 1.39
CA GLY A 60 1.52 6.91 0.52
C GLY A 60 2.01 8.32 0.84
N ILE A 61 2.02 8.70 2.12
CA ILE A 61 2.51 10.00 2.60
C ILE A 61 4.00 10.19 2.27
N LEU A 62 4.82 9.16 2.49
CA LEU A 62 6.25 9.19 2.19
C LEU A 62 6.51 9.41 0.69
N ILE A 63 5.78 8.71 -0.19
CA ILE A 63 5.91 8.87 -1.65
C ILE A 63 5.51 10.29 -2.10
N VAL A 64 4.43 10.85 -1.53
CA VAL A 64 4.05 12.24 -1.81
C VAL A 64 5.12 13.22 -1.32
N SER A 65 5.70 12.97 -0.15
CA SER A 65 6.71 13.83 0.47
C SER A 65 8.03 13.82 -0.31
N THR A 66 8.48 12.66 -0.79
CA THR A 66 9.69 12.55 -1.62
C THR A 66 9.52 13.23 -2.97
N ARG A 67 8.33 13.14 -3.58
CA ARG A 67 8.02 13.88 -4.82
C ARG A 67 8.08 15.40 -4.62
N LYS A 68 7.48 15.94 -3.55
CA LYS A 68 7.54 17.38 -3.27
C LYS A 68 8.97 17.88 -3.11
N ARG A 69 9.86 17.05 -2.55
CA ARG A 69 11.29 17.39 -2.41
C ARG A 69 12.04 17.40 -3.75
N GLN A 70 11.67 16.55 -4.69
CA GLN A 70 12.26 16.58 -6.04
C GLN A 70 11.82 17.81 -6.83
N VAL A 71 10.55 18.23 -6.71
CA VAL A 71 10.05 19.44 -7.40
C VAL A 71 10.66 20.74 -6.83
N LYS A 72 11.07 20.76 -5.56
CA LYS A 72 11.76 21.92 -4.95
C LYS A 72 13.27 21.99 -5.26
N LYS A 73 13.85 20.94 -5.85
CA LYS A 73 15.28 20.88 -6.19
C LYS A 73 15.56 21.13 -7.68
N LEU A 74 14.52 21.36 -8.48
CA LEU A 74 14.58 21.89 -9.85
C LEU A 74 14.23 23.38 -9.82
#